data_AF-A0A1G2YQ34-F1
#
_entry.id   AF-A0A1G2YQ34-F1
#
_cell.length_a   1.000
_cell.length_b   1.000
_cell.length_c   1.000
_cell.angle_alpha   90.00
_cell.angle_beta   90.00
_cell.angle_gamma   90.00
#
_symmetry.space_group_name_H-M   'P 1'
#
loop_
_entity.id
_entity.type
_entity.pdbx_description
1 polymer ?
#
loop_
_entity_poly.entity_id
_entity_poly.type
_entity_poly.pdbx_seq_one_letter_code
_entity_poly.pdbx_strand_id
1 'polypeptide(L)' 'MIGKCPYCQQLIGTVNVQPIDAYEGTKTWKAGVFTCPNCSSILNVSIDEGHRAQWIVDQIKDALSS' A
#
# COMPACT_ATOMS: atom_id res chain seq x y z
N MET A 1 -3.17 0.85 -11.22
CA MET A 1 -3.88 2.15 -11.36
C MET A 1 -2.87 3.26 -11.13
N ILE A 2 -2.97 4.38 -11.86
CA ILE A 2 -2.12 5.55 -11.65
C ILE A 2 -2.94 6.57 -10.86
N GLY A 3 -2.48 6.93 -9.67
CA GLY A 3 -3.09 7.95 -8.82
C GLY A 3 -2.33 9.27 -8.90
N LYS A 4 -2.97 10.39 -8.55
CA LYS A 4 -2.30 11.69 -8.40
C LYS A 4 -1.99 11.91 -6.92
N CYS A 5 -0.74 12.22 -6.58
CA CYS A 5 -0.36 12.56 -5.21
C CYS A 5 -1.06 13.87 -4.78
N PRO A 6 -1.75 13.92 -3.63
CA PRO A 6 -2.44 15.14 -3.18
C PRO A 6 -1.47 16.25 -2.73
N TYR A 7 -0.23 15.91 -2.39
CA TYR A 7 0.77 16.85 -1.86
C TYR A 7 1.61 17.50 -2.97
N CYS A 8 2.23 16.69 -3.85
CA CYS A 8 3.09 17.21 -4.92
C CYS A 8 2.42 17.25 -6.30
N GLN A 9 1.17 16.79 -6.39
CA GLN A 9 0.39 16.73 -7.63
C GLN A 9 0.99 15.89 -8.77
N GLN A 10 2.04 15.13 -8.52
CA GLN A 10 2.61 14.23 -9.50
C GLN A 10 1.82 12.94 -9.61
N LEU A 11 1.81 12.37 -10.81
CA LEU A 11 1.24 11.07 -11.08
C LEU A 11 2.16 9.98 -10.52
N ILE A 12 1.58 9.07 -9.74
CA ILE A 12 2.27 7.97 -9.08
C ILE A 12 1.52 6.67 -9.39
N GLY A 13 2.25 5.68 -9.93
CA GLY A 13 1.74 4.31 -10.12
C GLY A 13 2.14 3.37 -8.98
N THR A 14 3.08 3.80 -8.14
CA THR A 14 3.65 3.03 -7.03
C THR A 14 3.83 3.93 -5.81
N VAL A 15 3.91 3.32 -4.64
CA VAL A 15 4.20 3.97 -3.37
C VAL A 15 5.37 3.27 -2.69
N ASN A 16 6.15 4.02 -1.92
CA ASN A 16 7.19 3.45 -1.08
C ASN A 16 6.58 2.97 0.24
N VAL A 17 7.02 1.83 0.74
CA VAL A 17 6.63 1.33 2.07
C VAL A 17 7.82 1.46 2.99
N GLN A 18 7.64 2.17 4.11
CA GLN A 18 8.67 2.32 5.13
C GLN A 18 8.19 1.72 6.45
N PRO A 19 8.98 0.85 7.09
CA PRO A 19 8.68 0.36 8.42
C PRO A 19 8.86 1.49 9.43
N ILE A 20 7.92 1.60 10.36
CA ILE A 20 7.96 2.54 11.48
C ILE A 20 7.57 1.83 12.77
N ASP A 21 7.94 2.44 13.89
CA ASP A 21 7.33 2.14 15.18
C ASP A 21 6.14 3.09 15.38
N ALA A 22 4.95 2.52 15.47
CA ALA A 22 3.73 3.24 15.81
C ALA A 22 3.52 3.23 17.32
N TYR A 23 3.05 4.36 17.85
CA TYR A 23 2.87 4.60 19.27
C TYR A 23 1.41 4.98 19.54
N GLU A 24 0.76 4.31 20.48
CA GLU A 24 -0.54 4.70 21.02
C GLU A 24 -0.48 4.66 22.55
N GLY A 25 -0.33 5.85 23.14
CA GLY A 25 -0.04 5.99 24.56
C GLY A 25 1.27 5.29 24.93
N THR A 26 1.18 4.24 25.75
CA THR A 26 2.34 3.45 26.21
C THR A 26 2.61 2.21 25.35
N LYS A 27 1.76 1.90 24.36
CA LYS A 27 1.92 0.73 23.50
C LYS A 27 2.68 1.09 22.23
N THR A 28 3.58 0.20 21.82
CA THR A 28 4.36 0.32 20.59
C THR A 28 4.18 -0.91 19.72
N TRP A 29 3.96 -0.73 18.42
CA TRP A 29 3.95 -1.83 17.45
C TRP A 29 4.64 -1.44 16.16
N LYS A 30 5.14 -2.45 15.43
CA LYS A 30 5.70 -2.26 14.10
C LYS A 30 4.57 -2.02 13.11
N ALA A 31 4.66 -0.91 12.38
CA ALA A 31 3.71 -0.56 11.33
C ALA A 31 4.46 -0.22 10.03
N GLY A 32 3.75 -0.19 8.92
CA GLY A 32 4.25 0.32 7.65
C GLY A 32 3.53 1.62 7.30
N VAL A 33 4.27 2.64 6.89
CA VAL A 33 3.69 3.83 6.26
C VAL A 33 3.98 3.82 4.77
N PHE A 34 3.02 4.31 4.01
CA PHE A 34 3.16 4.47 2.59
C PHE A 34 3.55 5.91 2.29
N THR A 35 4.58 6.11 1.47
CA THR A 35 5.07 7.45 1.12
C THR A 35 5.10 7.63 -0.39
N CYS A 36 4.90 8.87 -0.82
CA CYS A 36 5.05 9.24 -2.22
C CYS A 36 6.52 9.11 -2.63
N PRO A 37 6.85 8.44 -3.75
CA PRO A 37 8.23 8.27 -4.19
C PRO A 37 8.92 9.59 -4.55
N ASN A 38 8.16 10.63 -4.89
CA ASN A 38 8.73 11.88 -5.39
C ASN A 38 8.89 12.97 -4.33
N CYS A 39 7.96 13.04 -3.37
CA CYS A 39 7.96 14.09 -2.34
C CYS A 39 8.04 13.55 -0.92
N SER A 40 8.11 12.23 -0.75
CA SER A 40 8.21 11.52 0.55
C SER A 40 7.06 11.80 1.53
N SER A 41 6.00 12.47 1.10
CA SER A 41 4.83 12.71 1.94
C SER A 41 4.13 11.39 2.26
N ILE A 42 3.71 11.23 3.52
CA ILE A 42 2.93 10.07 3.96
C ILE A 42 1.58 10.11 3.25
N LEU A 43 1.23 9.01 2.59
CA LEU A 43 -0.01 8.82 1.87
C LEU A 43 -0.92 7.90 2.65
N ASN A 44 -2.18 8.27 2.75
CA ASN A 44 -3.22 7.34 3.16
C ASN A 44 -3.61 6.53 1.91
N VAL A 45 -3.06 5.33 1.78
CA VAL A 45 -3.46 4.39 0.73
C VAL A 45 -4.36 3.34 1.33
N SER A 46 -5.53 3.19 0.72
CA SER A 46 -6.43 2.08 0.96
C SER A 46 -6.03 0.95 0.01
N ILE A 47 -5.86 -0.26 0.55
CA ILE A 47 -5.77 -1.44 -0.31
C ILE A 47 -7.19 -1.71 -0.80
N ASP A 48 -7.39 -1.69 -2.11
CA ASP A 48 -8.68 -2.06 -2.69
C ASP A 48 -8.91 -3.57 -2.46
N GLU A 49 -9.76 -3.89 -1.48
CA GLU A 49 -9.97 -5.26 -1.02
C GLU A 49 -10.64 -6.13 -2.10
N GLY A 50 -11.42 -5.52 -3.01
CA GLY A 50 -12.08 -6.21 -4.12
C GLY A 50 -11.07 -6.81 -5.10
N HIS A 51 -10.02 -6.07 -5.44
CA HIS A 51 -8.97 -6.56 -6.33
C HIS A 51 -8.10 -7.65 -5.68
N ARG A 52 -7.92 -7.59 -4.35
CA ARG A 52 -7.13 -8.57 -3.60
C ARG A 52 -7.79 -9.95 -3.59
N ALA A 53 -9.11 -10.02 -3.40
CA ALA A 53 -9.83 -11.29 -3.42
C ALA A 53 -9.74 -11.96 -4.80
N GLN A 54 -9.89 -11.20 -5.88
CA GLN A 54 -9.80 -11.70 -7.24
C GLN A 54 -8.39 -12.26 -7.56
N TRP A 55 -7.34 -11.53 -7.18
CA TRP A 55 -5.96 -11.97 -7.37
C TRP A 55 -5.63 -13.28 -6.64
N ILE A 56 -6.15 -13.46 -5.41
CA ILE A 56 -5.99 -14.72 -4.66
C ILE A 56 -6.69 -15.87 -5.38
N VAL A 57 -7.90 -15.65 -5.89
CA VAL A 57 -8.65 -16.68 -6.63
C VAL A 57 -7.91 -17.09 -7.91
N ASP A 58 -7.36 -16.13 -8.66
CA ASP A 58 -6.62 -16.42 -9.89
C ASP A 58 -5.31 -17.19 -9.60
N GLN A 59 -4.57 -16.83 -8.55
CA GLN A 59 -3.39 -17.59 -8.10
C GLN A 59 -3.73 -19.05 -7.73
N ILE A 60 -4.86 -19.27 -7.06
CA ILE A 60 -5.31 -20.63 -6.70
C ILE A 60 -5.71 -21.43 -7.94
N LYS A 61 -6.37 -20.80 -8.92
CA LYS A 61 -6.71 -21.46 -10.18
C LYS A 61 -5.47 -21.86 -10.96
N ASP A 62 -4.45 -20.99 -11.05
CA ASP A 62 -3.20 -21.32 -11.70
C ASP A 62 -2.47 -22.48 -11.01
N ALA A 63 -2.48 -22.51 -9.67
CA ALA A 63 -1.87 -23.59 -8.89
C ALA A 63 -2.60 -24.95 -9.00
N LEU A 64 -3.91 -24.94 -9.25
CA LEU A 64 -4.71 -26.16 -9.48
C LEU A 64 -4.68 -26.65 -10.94
N SER A 65 -4.16 -25.82 -11.85
CA SER A 65 -4.06 -26.13 -13.28
C SER A 65 -2.70 -26.73 -13.67
N SER A 66 -1.79 -26.93 -12.70
CA SER A 66 -0.52 -27.66 -12.82
C SER A 66 -0.60 -29.01 -12.12
#